data_AF-A0AA47IP95-F1
#
_entry.id   AF-A0AA47IP95-F1
#
_cell.length_a   1.000
_cell.length_b   1.000
_cell.length_c   1.000
_cell.angle_alpha   90.00
_cell.angle_beta   90.00
_cell.angle_gamma   90.00
#
_symmetry.space_group_name_H-M   'P 1'
#
loop_
_entity.id
_entity.type
_entity.pdbx_description
1 polymer ?
#
loop_
_entity_poly.entity_id
_entity_poly.type
_entity_poly.pdbx_seq_one_letter_code
_entity_poly.pdbx_strand_id
1 'polypeptide(L)'
;MAAAKHHAGCEEATELSCKCHCRGMLHQNSILKAAISSAPFSGGFCATLTDVFGSEFSHLSTPPSSVQQARKGRGWDPLALSAKQKTQVEQRIVDVTLHDLLEITHSLPTAGKRGWLKLLNGLTENSYQSLKTSMSSHGSSTSSDGYFWASILALVSAAFPTSSSLSGLQNPTPRNVLSGLNLSFRNNYPYYPYSLICFPRGRSGRNLKWIPAMASQRLVNDAIGAVLNAWRSSNNIRSAGDKMFVLCLTGAAVSADLWYHPSAVKHLLRRAVELARSRYGASFSLDGPSTMVEDIIDTHLGNEWQSTNVKSNGVYLGHPWV
;
A
#
# COMPACT_ATOMS: atom_id res chain seq x y z
N MET A 1 -5.78 -17.51 29.76
CA MET A 1 -5.14 -16.27 29.26
C MET A 1 -6.11 -15.61 28.30
N ALA A 2 -6.64 -14.44 28.65
CA ALA A 2 -7.60 -13.71 27.82
C ALA A 2 -6.92 -13.20 26.55
N ALA A 3 -7.56 -13.42 25.40
CA ALA A 3 -7.15 -12.83 24.13
C ALA A 3 -7.14 -11.29 24.28
N ALA A 4 -6.03 -10.65 23.92
CA ALA A 4 -5.92 -9.20 23.94
C ALA A 4 -7.01 -8.60 23.03
N LYS A 5 -7.96 -7.86 23.63
CA LYS A 5 -9.01 -7.14 22.90
C LYS A 5 -8.36 -6.12 21.96
N HIS A 6 -8.74 -6.16 20.69
CA HIS A 6 -8.44 -5.12 19.71
C HIS A 6 -8.95 -3.77 20.25
N HIS A 7 -8.09 -2.76 20.33
CA HIS A 7 -8.42 -1.45 20.90
C HIS A 7 -9.25 -0.64 19.90
N ALA A 8 -10.47 -0.22 20.25
CA ALA A 8 -11.38 0.53 19.37
C ALA A 8 -10.72 1.79 18.76
N GLY A 9 -9.80 2.43 19.50
CA GLY A 9 -9.01 3.55 18.98
C GLY A 9 -8.09 3.25 17.79
N CYS A 10 -7.96 2.00 17.32
CA CYS A 10 -7.22 1.69 16.09
C CYS A 10 -8.03 2.00 14.82
N GLU A 11 -9.37 1.95 14.89
CA GLU A 11 -10.27 2.23 13.77
C GLU A 11 -10.45 3.75 13.56
N GLU A 12 -10.16 4.53 14.60
CA GLU A 12 -10.24 5.99 14.65
C GLU A 12 -8.86 6.67 14.75
N ALA A 13 -7.76 5.91 14.80
CA ALA A 13 -6.42 6.48 14.91
C ALA A 13 -6.13 7.40 13.71
N THR A 14 -5.85 8.67 13.99
CA THR A 14 -5.46 9.70 13.02
C THR A 14 -3.95 9.90 12.93
N GLU A 15 -3.19 9.25 13.81
CA GLU A 15 -1.75 9.45 13.98
C GLU A 15 -1.00 8.12 14.18
N LEU A 16 0.28 8.10 13.80
CA LEU A 16 1.25 7.04 14.15
C LEU A 16 1.50 6.92 15.67
N SER A 17 0.97 7.85 16.48
CA SER A 17 1.04 7.84 17.94
C SER A 17 0.11 6.80 18.60
N CYS A 18 -0.61 5.98 17.81
CA CYS A 18 -1.38 4.86 18.35
C CYS A 18 -0.48 3.94 19.20
N LYS A 19 -0.66 4.02 20.51
CA LYS A 19 0.02 3.16 21.51
C LYS A 19 -0.34 1.68 21.38
N CYS A 20 -1.25 1.36 20.46
CA CYS A 20 -1.70 0.02 20.15
C CYS A 20 -0.65 -0.85 19.45
N HIS A 21 0.42 -0.25 18.89
CA HIS A 21 1.41 -0.94 18.04
C HIS A 21 0.80 -1.66 16.81
N CYS A 22 -0.47 -1.39 16.48
CA CYS A 22 -1.17 -2.03 15.38
C CYS A 22 -0.73 -1.42 14.05
N ARG A 23 -0.01 -2.22 13.24
CA ARG A 23 0.24 -1.93 11.82
C ARG A 23 -0.82 -2.59 10.91
N GLY A 24 -2.04 -2.71 11.42
CA GLY A 24 -3.14 -3.43 10.77
C GLY A 24 -3.77 -2.61 9.65
N MET A 25 -4.57 -3.26 8.80
CA MET A 25 -5.13 -2.64 7.59
C MET A 25 -6.01 -1.40 7.85
N LEU A 26 -6.49 -1.18 9.07
CA LEU A 26 -7.38 -0.06 9.42
C LEU A 26 -6.64 1.16 10.01
N HIS A 27 -5.32 1.07 10.22
CA HIS A 27 -4.56 2.10 10.95
C HIS A 27 -4.56 3.48 10.27
N GLN A 28 -4.79 3.55 8.95
CA GLN A 28 -4.87 4.81 8.19
C GLN A 28 -6.27 5.10 7.65
N ASN A 29 -7.30 4.40 8.16
CA ASN A 29 -8.66 4.49 7.62
C ASN A 29 -9.26 5.90 7.79
N SER A 30 -8.97 6.57 8.90
CA SER A 30 -9.42 7.95 9.17
C SER A 30 -8.87 8.95 8.14
N ILE A 31 -7.56 8.90 7.88
CA ILE A 31 -6.85 9.71 6.88
C ILE A 31 -7.40 9.42 5.48
N LEU A 32 -7.60 8.15 5.13
CA LEU A 32 -8.20 7.74 3.85
C LEU A 32 -9.62 8.27 3.68
N LYS A 33 -10.48 8.09 4.70
CA LYS A 33 -11.87 8.58 4.68
C LYS A 33 -11.90 10.08 4.46
N ALA A 34 -11.03 10.82 5.14
CA ALA A 34 -10.97 12.26 5.02
C ALA A 34 -10.41 12.71 3.66
N ALA A 35 -9.35 12.09 3.14
CA ALA A 35 -8.86 12.32 1.78
C ALA A 35 -9.97 12.12 0.75
N ILE A 36 -10.66 10.98 0.81
CA ILE A 36 -11.73 10.66 -0.13
C ILE A 36 -12.94 11.59 0.02
N SER A 37 -13.27 11.99 1.24
CA SER A 37 -14.44 12.84 1.50
C SER A 37 -14.15 14.34 1.37
N SER A 38 -12.90 14.75 1.16
CA SER A 38 -12.43 16.13 1.38
C SER A 38 -12.82 16.65 2.76
N ALA A 39 -12.88 15.78 3.77
CA ALA A 39 -13.32 16.19 5.10
C ALA A 39 -12.25 17.11 5.71
N PRO A 40 -12.66 18.17 6.43
CA PRO A 40 -11.72 19.03 7.14
C PRO A 40 -11.08 18.26 8.31
N PHE A 41 -9.82 18.58 8.62
CA PHE A 41 -9.15 18.19 9.86
C PHE A 41 -8.88 19.42 10.72
N SER A 42 -9.03 19.28 12.04
CA SER A 42 -8.63 20.29 13.01
C SER A 42 -7.10 20.47 12.96
N GLY A 43 -6.63 21.52 12.29
CA GLY A 43 -5.20 21.78 12.03
C GLY A 43 -4.81 21.80 10.54
N GLY A 44 -5.72 21.40 9.64
CA GLY A 44 -5.46 21.33 8.20
C GLY A 44 -4.94 19.96 7.77
N PHE A 45 -5.48 19.43 6.67
CA PHE A 45 -5.17 18.07 6.21
C PHE A 45 -3.70 17.90 5.82
N CYS A 46 -3.11 18.85 5.09
CA CYS A 46 -1.69 18.86 4.74
C CYS A 46 -0.78 18.84 5.99
N ALA A 47 -1.13 19.59 7.04
CA ALA A 47 -0.37 19.56 8.30
C ALA A 47 -0.44 18.19 8.97
N THR A 48 -1.61 17.54 8.96
CA THR A 48 -1.76 16.14 9.45
C THR A 48 -0.91 15.17 8.63
N LEU A 49 -0.90 15.29 7.30
CA LEU A 49 -0.07 14.45 6.45
C LEU A 49 1.42 14.68 6.72
N THR A 50 1.85 15.93 6.88
CA THR A 50 3.23 16.28 7.23
C THR A 50 3.65 15.66 8.57
N ASP A 51 2.75 15.63 9.56
CA ASP A 51 3.04 15.01 10.87
C ASP A 51 3.25 13.48 10.76
N VAL A 52 2.45 12.85 9.89
CA VAL A 52 2.43 11.39 9.71
C VAL A 52 3.54 10.89 8.79
N PHE A 53 3.78 11.57 7.68
CA PHE A 53 4.69 11.13 6.62
C PHE A 53 5.98 11.95 6.52
N GLY A 54 6.07 13.06 7.26
CA GLY A 54 7.11 14.07 7.06
C GLY A 54 6.71 15.07 5.97
N SER A 55 7.48 16.13 5.84
CA SER A 55 7.29 17.14 4.81
C SER A 55 7.54 16.60 3.41
N GLU A 56 6.94 17.25 2.43
CA GLU A 56 7.33 17.07 1.03
C GLU A 56 8.81 17.45 0.82
N PHE A 57 9.47 16.70 -0.06
CA PHE A 57 10.86 16.92 -0.44
C PHE A 57 10.97 16.95 -1.96
N SER A 58 11.76 17.88 -2.48
CA SER A 58 12.08 17.97 -3.92
C SER A 58 13.40 17.29 -4.29
N HIS A 59 14.20 16.88 -3.29
CA HIS A 59 15.50 16.26 -3.50
C HIS A 59 15.68 15.02 -2.63
N LEU A 60 16.01 13.90 -3.29
CA LEU A 60 16.05 12.58 -2.67
C LEU A 60 17.07 12.48 -1.52
N SER A 61 18.30 12.93 -1.74
CA SER A 61 19.42 12.75 -0.80
C SER A 61 19.69 13.95 0.10
N THR A 62 19.02 15.08 -0.12
CA THR A 62 19.27 16.30 0.67
C THR A 62 18.63 16.19 2.05
N PRO A 63 19.35 16.46 3.15
CA PRO A 63 18.74 16.50 4.47
C PRO A 63 17.55 17.48 4.53
N PRO A 64 16.52 17.21 5.36
CA PRO A 64 15.48 18.18 5.64
C PRO A 64 16.08 19.51 6.10
N SER A 65 15.60 20.62 5.55
CA SER A 65 15.92 21.94 6.06
C SER A 65 15.33 22.15 7.47
N SER A 66 15.71 23.24 8.14
CA SER A 66 15.22 23.58 9.49
C SER A 66 13.70 23.78 9.60
N VAL A 67 13.00 23.94 8.47
CA VAL A 67 11.55 24.09 8.40
C VAL A 67 10.84 22.83 7.91
N GLN A 68 11.59 21.81 7.49
CA GLN A 68 11.05 20.53 7.02
C GLN A 68 11.16 19.46 8.10
N GLN A 69 10.19 18.56 8.14
CA GLN A 69 10.10 17.49 9.12
C GLN A 69 10.38 16.14 8.46
N ALA A 70 11.28 15.35 9.04
CA ALA A 70 11.35 13.93 8.73
C ALA A 70 10.22 13.20 9.48
N ARG A 71 9.72 12.10 8.91
CA ARG A 71 8.71 11.24 9.54
C ARG A 71 9.11 10.89 10.98
N LYS A 72 8.19 11.14 11.93
CA LYS A 72 8.38 10.78 13.35
C LYS A 72 8.74 9.30 13.48
N GLY A 73 9.81 9.01 14.22
CA GLY A 73 10.30 7.65 14.48
C GLY A 73 11.23 7.05 13.40
N ARG A 74 11.34 7.65 12.20
CA ARG A 74 12.37 7.29 11.20
C ARG A 74 13.56 8.25 11.24
N GLY A 75 13.29 9.54 11.42
CA GLY A 75 14.31 10.59 11.49
C GLY A 75 15.11 10.74 10.19
N TRP A 76 16.06 11.67 10.20
CA TRP A 76 17.05 11.79 9.13
C TRP A 76 18.42 12.06 9.76
N ASP A 77 19.35 11.15 9.54
CA ASP A 77 20.75 11.31 9.92
C ASP A 77 21.53 11.90 8.73
N PRO A 78 21.98 13.18 8.80
CA PRO A 78 22.74 13.81 7.72
C PRO A 78 24.16 13.24 7.61
N LEU A 79 24.68 12.60 8.66
CA LEU A 79 26.03 12.03 8.73
C LEU A 79 26.01 10.50 8.55
N ALA A 80 24.88 9.94 8.14
CA ALA A 80 24.74 8.51 7.91
C ALA A 80 25.77 8.01 6.90
N LEU A 81 26.28 6.79 7.11
CA LEU A 81 27.09 6.10 6.11
C LEU A 81 26.23 5.76 4.88
N SER A 82 26.88 5.56 3.73
CA SER A 82 26.23 5.36 2.42
C SER A 82 25.07 4.35 2.43
N ALA A 83 25.23 3.22 3.14
CA ALA A 83 24.18 2.21 3.24
C ALA A 83 22.93 2.72 3.98
N LYS A 84 23.11 3.49 5.07
CA LYS A 84 22.01 4.07 5.86
C LYS A 84 21.41 5.30 5.15
N GLN A 85 22.20 6.09 4.45
CA GLN A 85 21.69 7.16 3.59
C GLN A 85 20.76 6.60 2.51
N LYS A 86 21.14 5.48 1.88
CA LYS A 86 20.28 4.82 0.90
C LYS A 86 18.94 4.39 1.50
N THR A 87 18.96 3.74 2.68
CA THR A 87 17.75 3.39 3.45
C THR A 87 16.84 4.61 3.67
N GLN A 88 17.42 5.75 4.08
CA GLN A 88 16.67 6.97 4.33
C GLN A 88 16.04 7.53 3.05
N VAL A 89 16.75 7.47 1.92
CA VAL A 89 16.22 7.85 0.60
C VAL A 89 15.04 6.96 0.19
N GLU A 90 15.18 5.65 0.31
CA GLU A 90 14.12 4.68 -0.04
C GLU A 90 12.85 4.89 0.80
N GLN A 91 13.01 5.10 2.11
CA GLN A 91 11.91 5.42 3.03
C GLN A 91 11.22 6.72 2.63
N ARG A 92 12.00 7.75 2.32
CA ARG A 92 11.49 9.05 1.89
C ARG A 92 10.66 8.94 0.62
N ILE A 93 11.11 8.16 -0.37
CA ILE A 93 10.37 7.99 -1.62
C ILE A 93 8.95 7.48 -1.35
N VAL A 94 8.80 6.41 -0.56
CA VAL A 94 7.46 5.86 -0.30
C VAL A 94 6.61 6.78 0.59
N ASP A 95 7.22 7.45 1.57
CA ASP A 95 6.51 8.32 2.51
C ASP A 95 5.98 9.58 1.79
N VAL A 96 6.82 10.28 1.00
CA VAL A 96 6.42 11.48 0.24
C VAL A 96 5.42 11.14 -0.86
N THR A 97 5.63 10.04 -1.60
CA THR A 97 4.69 9.68 -2.67
C THR A 97 3.28 9.41 -2.12
N LEU A 98 3.17 8.73 -0.96
CA LEU A 98 1.87 8.49 -0.34
C LEU A 98 1.27 9.77 0.26
N HIS A 99 2.10 10.64 0.84
CA HIS A 99 1.70 11.98 1.27
C HIS A 99 1.01 12.73 0.12
N ASP A 100 1.71 12.91 -1.00
CA ASP A 100 1.22 13.65 -2.16
C ASP A 100 -0.07 13.04 -2.69
N LEU A 101 -0.14 11.71 -2.82
CA LEU A 101 -1.35 11.02 -3.28
C LEU A 101 -2.57 11.31 -2.41
N LEU A 102 -2.40 11.31 -1.08
CA LEU A 102 -3.47 11.61 -0.14
C LEU A 102 -3.89 13.08 -0.25
N GLU A 103 -2.93 14.01 -0.33
CA GLU A 103 -3.17 15.44 -0.49
C GLU A 103 -3.91 15.73 -1.81
N ILE A 104 -3.39 15.27 -2.94
CA ILE A 104 -4.02 15.36 -4.25
C ILE A 104 -5.47 14.84 -4.17
N THR A 105 -5.66 13.66 -3.57
CA THR A 105 -6.99 13.05 -3.44
C THR A 105 -7.94 13.93 -2.63
N HIS A 106 -7.46 14.55 -1.55
CA HIS A 106 -8.23 15.48 -0.73
C HIS A 106 -8.66 16.72 -1.52
N SER A 107 -7.74 17.29 -2.30
CA SER A 107 -7.96 18.48 -3.12
C SER A 107 -8.86 18.25 -4.34
N LEU A 108 -9.09 17.00 -4.77
CA LEU A 108 -10.01 16.70 -5.87
C LEU A 108 -11.45 17.17 -5.56
N PRO A 109 -12.19 17.70 -6.56
CA PRO A 109 -13.58 18.12 -6.37
C PRO A 109 -14.47 16.99 -5.84
N THR A 110 -15.27 17.27 -4.82
CA THR A 110 -16.18 16.30 -4.18
C THR A 110 -17.17 15.67 -5.16
N ALA A 111 -17.61 16.44 -6.17
CA ALA A 111 -18.47 15.94 -7.25
C ALA A 111 -17.84 14.77 -8.03
N GLY A 112 -16.51 14.79 -8.22
CA GLY A 112 -15.76 13.73 -8.88
C GLY A 112 -15.56 12.47 -8.02
N LYS A 113 -15.78 12.58 -6.71
CA LYS A 113 -15.55 11.51 -5.71
C LYS A 113 -16.82 10.77 -5.28
N ARG A 114 -17.93 10.97 -6.01
CA ARG A 114 -19.21 10.30 -5.72
C ARG A 114 -19.01 8.77 -5.66
N GLY A 115 -19.42 8.18 -4.55
CA GLY A 115 -19.33 6.73 -4.32
C GLY A 115 -17.96 6.20 -3.89
N TRP A 116 -16.89 7.02 -3.89
CA TRP A 116 -15.54 6.58 -3.51
C TRP A 116 -15.48 6.10 -2.06
N LEU A 117 -16.15 6.82 -1.14
CA LEU A 117 -16.21 6.44 0.28
C LEU A 117 -16.88 5.07 0.48
N LYS A 118 -17.91 4.74 -0.31
CA LYS A 118 -18.57 3.43 -0.28
C LYS A 118 -17.60 2.32 -0.70
N LEU A 119 -16.81 2.57 -1.75
CA LEU A 119 -15.78 1.62 -2.18
C LEU A 119 -14.69 1.47 -1.12
N LEU A 120 -14.17 2.57 -0.56
CA LEU A 120 -13.18 2.53 0.53
C LEU A 120 -13.68 1.68 1.70
N ASN A 121 -14.89 1.93 2.21
CA ASN A 121 -15.47 1.15 3.30
C ASN A 121 -15.66 -0.31 2.92
N GLY A 122 -16.03 -0.58 1.66
CA GLY A 122 -16.09 -1.92 1.08
C GLY A 122 -14.74 -2.63 1.10
N LEU A 123 -13.67 -1.92 0.73
CA LEU A 123 -12.29 -2.42 0.66
C LEU A 123 -11.58 -2.47 2.02
N THR A 124 -12.16 -1.93 3.09
CA THR A 124 -11.53 -1.87 4.41
C THR A 124 -12.43 -2.55 5.44
N GLU A 125 -13.16 -1.76 6.22
CA GLU A 125 -13.97 -2.20 7.36
C GLU A 125 -14.90 -3.36 7.00
N ASN A 126 -15.68 -3.23 5.91
CA ASN A 126 -16.67 -4.24 5.56
C ASN A 126 -16.02 -5.58 5.17
N SER A 127 -14.91 -5.54 4.42
CA SER A 127 -14.16 -6.74 4.05
C SER A 127 -13.44 -7.36 5.26
N TYR A 128 -12.91 -6.54 6.16
CA TYR A 128 -12.33 -7.04 7.40
C TYR A 128 -13.37 -7.78 8.24
N GLN A 129 -14.55 -7.18 8.44
CA GLN A 129 -15.62 -7.78 9.24
C GLN A 129 -16.13 -9.10 8.63
N SER A 130 -16.13 -9.25 7.31
CA SER A 130 -16.53 -10.51 6.66
C SER A 130 -15.45 -11.58 6.75
N LEU A 131 -14.17 -11.20 6.79
CA LEU A 131 -13.04 -12.14 6.77
C LEU A 131 -12.51 -12.49 8.17
N LYS A 132 -12.77 -11.67 9.20
CA LYS A 132 -12.20 -11.85 10.55
C LYS A 132 -12.46 -13.22 11.16
N THR A 133 -13.57 -13.88 10.82
CA THR A 133 -13.92 -15.23 11.31
C THR A 133 -13.16 -16.34 10.60
N SER A 134 -12.70 -16.07 9.36
CA SER A 134 -11.90 -16.99 8.55
C SER A 134 -10.39 -16.78 8.74
N MET A 135 -10.00 -15.60 9.22
CA MET A 135 -8.65 -15.27 9.70
C MET A 135 -8.43 -15.83 11.12
N SER A 136 -8.58 -17.14 11.31
CA SER A 136 -8.18 -17.78 12.58
C SER A 136 -6.75 -17.35 12.89
N SER A 137 -6.47 -16.85 14.09
CA SER A 137 -5.16 -16.31 14.49
C SER A 137 -4.00 -17.21 14.01
N HIS A 138 -3.37 -16.87 12.88
CA HIS A 138 -2.27 -17.64 12.29
C HIS A 138 -0.96 -17.43 13.07
N GLY A 139 -1.02 -17.46 14.40
CA GLY A 139 0.12 -17.34 15.30
C GLY A 139 0.95 -16.05 15.19
N SER A 140 0.57 -15.05 14.39
CA SER A 140 1.35 -13.84 14.17
C SER A 140 0.58 -12.56 14.48
N SER A 141 1.27 -11.63 15.11
CA SER A 141 0.85 -10.26 15.47
C SER A 141 0.02 -9.54 14.40
N THR A 142 -0.90 -8.66 14.83
CA THR A 142 -1.77 -7.74 14.04
C THR A 142 -1.09 -6.94 12.91
N SER A 143 0.24 -6.93 12.82
CA SER A 143 0.98 -6.37 11.68
C SER A 143 0.92 -7.22 10.40
N SER A 144 0.61 -8.52 10.50
CA SER A 144 0.46 -9.41 9.33
C SER A 144 -0.74 -9.05 8.46
N ASP A 145 -1.76 -8.43 9.04
CA ASP A 145 -3.04 -8.21 8.36
C ASP A 145 -2.95 -7.06 7.36
N GLY A 146 -2.17 -6.01 7.67
CA GLY A 146 -1.93 -4.90 6.74
C GLY A 146 -1.12 -5.34 5.50
N TYR A 147 -0.04 -6.11 5.71
CA TYR A 147 0.73 -6.67 4.57
C TYR A 147 -0.10 -7.65 3.75
N PHE A 148 -0.84 -8.56 4.41
CA PHE A 148 -1.74 -9.49 3.72
C PHE A 148 -2.77 -8.73 2.88
N TRP A 149 -3.47 -7.77 3.47
CA TRP A 149 -4.53 -7.06 2.77
C TRP A 149 -4.00 -6.22 1.60
N ALA A 150 -2.90 -5.50 1.80
CA ALA A 150 -2.23 -4.79 0.70
C ALA A 150 -1.76 -5.76 -0.40
N SER A 151 -1.34 -6.98 -0.06
CA SER A 151 -0.98 -7.99 -1.06
C SER A 151 -2.18 -8.45 -1.89
N ILE A 152 -3.33 -8.65 -1.25
CA ILE A 152 -4.58 -9.00 -1.95
C ILE A 152 -5.01 -7.87 -2.90
N LEU A 153 -4.95 -6.62 -2.44
CA LEU A 153 -5.26 -5.46 -3.30
C LEU A 153 -4.26 -5.33 -4.45
N ALA A 154 -2.97 -5.59 -4.20
CA ALA A 154 -1.93 -5.60 -5.23
C ALA A 154 -2.18 -6.69 -6.27
N LEU A 155 -2.58 -7.91 -5.86
CA LEU A 155 -2.97 -8.99 -6.77
C LEU A 155 -4.12 -8.56 -7.69
N VAL A 156 -5.18 -7.98 -7.12
CA VAL A 156 -6.33 -7.53 -7.91
C VAL A 156 -5.94 -6.40 -8.86
N SER A 157 -5.17 -5.40 -8.40
CA SER A 157 -4.68 -4.32 -9.24
C SER A 157 -3.84 -4.85 -10.42
N ALA A 158 -2.88 -5.73 -10.13
CA ALA A 158 -1.96 -6.28 -11.12
C ALA A 158 -2.64 -7.16 -12.17
N ALA A 159 -3.72 -7.87 -11.80
CA ALA A 159 -4.49 -8.67 -12.74
C ALA A 159 -5.25 -7.81 -13.79
N PHE A 160 -5.42 -6.50 -13.55
CA PHE A 160 -6.16 -5.60 -14.45
C PHE A 160 -5.44 -4.25 -14.67
N PRO A 161 -4.25 -4.25 -15.30
CA PRO A 161 -3.35 -3.09 -15.35
C PRO A 161 -3.67 -2.05 -16.44
N THR A 162 -4.72 -2.21 -17.24
CA THR A 162 -5.08 -1.24 -18.31
C THR A 162 -6.58 -0.97 -18.35
N SER A 163 -6.98 0.19 -18.88
CA SER A 163 -8.38 0.60 -19.00
C SER A 163 -9.23 -0.39 -19.80
N SER A 164 -8.65 -1.02 -20.83
CA SER A 164 -9.29 -2.10 -21.59
C SER A 164 -9.41 -3.38 -20.77
N SER A 165 -8.40 -3.77 -19.99
CA SER A 165 -8.48 -4.92 -19.06
C SER A 165 -9.51 -4.71 -17.94
N LEU A 166 -9.78 -3.46 -17.52
CA LEU A 166 -10.82 -3.15 -16.54
C LEU A 166 -12.25 -3.47 -17.04
N SER A 167 -12.48 -3.60 -18.35
CA SER A 167 -13.77 -4.08 -18.86
C SER A 167 -14.02 -5.56 -18.50
N GLY A 168 -12.94 -6.35 -18.33
CA GLY A 168 -12.98 -7.73 -17.86
C GLY A 168 -13.39 -7.90 -16.38
N LEU A 169 -13.51 -6.80 -15.64
CA LEU A 169 -13.98 -6.76 -14.24
C LEU A 169 -15.52 -6.73 -14.10
N GLN A 170 -16.28 -7.04 -15.17
CA GLN A 170 -17.74 -7.14 -15.06
C GLN A 170 -18.19 -8.30 -14.15
N ASN A 171 -17.56 -9.47 -14.25
CA ASN A 171 -17.83 -10.64 -13.38
C ASN A 171 -16.56 -11.45 -13.03
N PRO A 172 -15.52 -10.80 -12.46
CA PRO A 172 -14.28 -11.49 -12.14
C PRO A 172 -14.51 -12.41 -10.94
N THR A 173 -13.87 -13.57 -11.01
CA THR A 173 -13.75 -14.52 -9.91
C THR A 173 -12.32 -14.51 -9.37
N PRO A 174 -12.09 -15.01 -8.14
CA PRO A 174 -10.73 -15.21 -7.64
C PRO A 174 -9.83 -16.01 -8.60
N ARG A 175 -10.42 -16.99 -9.31
CA ARG A 175 -9.73 -17.76 -10.34
C ARG A 175 -9.24 -16.87 -11.48
N ASN A 176 -10.04 -15.90 -11.95
CA ASN A 176 -9.64 -14.98 -13.02
C ASN A 176 -8.43 -14.12 -12.61
N VAL A 177 -8.40 -13.64 -11.36
CA VAL A 177 -7.28 -12.84 -10.82
C VAL A 177 -6.01 -13.68 -10.80
N LEU A 178 -6.07 -14.86 -10.20
CA LEU A 178 -4.90 -15.74 -10.09
C LEU A 178 -4.41 -16.22 -11.47
N SER A 179 -5.32 -16.61 -12.37
CA SER A 179 -4.94 -17.03 -13.73
C SER A 179 -4.38 -15.88 -14.56
N GLY A 180 -4.89 -14.65 -14.39
CA GLY A 180 -4.37 -13.47 -15.09
C GLY A 180 -2.92 -13.16 -14.71
N LEU A 181 -2.48 -13.62 -13.53
CA LEU A 181 -1.11 -13.50 -13.05
C LEU A 181 -0.30 -14.81 -13.20
N ASN A 182 -0.83 -15.81 -13.91
CA ASN A 182 -0.24 -17.15 -14.02
C ASN A 182 0.10 -17.80 -12.66
N LEU A 183 -0.65 -17.46 -11.61
CA LEU A 183 -0.46 -18.01 -10.28
C LEU A 183 -1.30 -19.27 -10.12
N SER A 184 -0.67 -20.34 -9.65
CA SER A 184 -1.37 -21.58 -9.29
C SER A 184 -0.87 -22.09 -7.94
N PHE A 185 -1.80 -22.50 -7.08
CA PHE A 185 -1.50 -23.09 -5.77
C PHE A 185 -1.15 -24.59 -5.88
N ARG A 186 -0.78 -25.08 -7.07
CA ARG A 186 -0.93 -26.50 -7.41
C ARG A 186 0.08 -27.45 -6.75
N ASN A 187 1.12 -26.98 -6.07
CA ASN A 187 2.10 -27.82 -5.36
C ASN A 187 2.78 -27.04 -4.22
N ASN A 188 2.38 -27.26 -2.96
CA ASN A 188 3.04 -26.98 -1.66
C ASN A 188 3.90 -25.73 -1.43
N TYR A 189 3.99 -24.76 -2.34
CA TYR A 189 4.83 -23.59 -2.18
C TYR A 189 4.18 -22.35 -2.82
N PRO A 190 3.42 -21.56 -2.04
CA PRO A 190 2.78 -20.32 -2.47
C PRO A 190 3.79 -19.16 -2.43
N TYR A 191 4.97 -19.37 -3.02
CA TYR A 191 6.01 -18.36 -3.10
C TYR A 191 5.87 -17.62 -4.42
N TYR A 192 5.15 -16.51 -4.37
CA TYR A 192 4.99 -15.57 -5.47
C TYR A 192 5.27 -14.17 -4.94
N PRO A 193 5.63 -13.20 -5.79
CA PRO A 193 6.10 -11.88 -5.34
C PRO A 193 5.18 -11.22 -4.30
N TYR A 194 3.86 -11.37 -4.46
CA TYR A 194 2.84 -10.81 -3.56
C TYR A 194 2.77 -11.48 -2.16
N SER A 195 3.49 -12.58 -1.89
CA SER A 195 3.54 -13.18 -0.54
C SER A 195 4.76 -12.74 0.27
N LEU A 196 5.53 -11.76 -0.23
CA LEU A 196 6.85 -11.42 0.28
C LEU A 196 6.91 -9.97 0.78
N ILE A 197 7.55 -9.79 1.95
CA ILE A 197 8.05 -8.49 2.41
C ILE A 197 9.59 -8.53 2.42
N CYS A 198 10.19 -7.44 1.96
CA CYS A 198 11.63 -7.30 1.80
C CYS A 198 12.17 -6.21 2.72
N PHE A 199 13.20 -6.52 3.50
CA PHE A 199 13.97 -5.52 4.25
C PHE A 199 15.08 -5.00 3.34
N PRO A 200 15.13 -3.71 3.01
CA PRO A 200 16.25 -3.19 2.22
C PRO A 200 17.47 -2.90 3.11
N ARG A 201 18.54 -2.39 2.49
CA ARG A 201 19.92 -2.41 3.02
C ARG A 201 20.07 -1.61 4.33
N GLY A 202 21.10 -1.92 5.13
CA GLY A 202 21.49 -1.14 6.32
C GLY A 202 21.70 -1.94 7.62
N ARG A 203 21.33 -3.22 7.65
CA ARG A 203 21.73 -4.19 8.69
C ARG A 203 22.08 -5.54 8.04
N SER A 204 23.00 -6.27 8.65
CA SER A 204 23.33 -7.65 8.29
C SER A 204 22.08 -8.54 8.39
N GLY A 205 21.76 -9.25 7.31
CA GLY A 205 20.57 -10.11 7.20
C GLY A 205 19.54 -9.56 6.21
N ARG A 206 19.75 -9.86 4.91
CA ARG A 206 18.74 -9.68 3.86
C ARG A 206 17.62 -10.71 4.07
N ASN A 207 16.80 -10.49 5.10
CA ASN A 207 15.84 -11.48 5.55
C ASN A 207 14.48 -11.18 4.91
N LEU A 208 14.24 -11.78 3.76
CA LEU A 208 12.89 -11.91 3.23
C LEU A 208 11.98 -12.50 4.31
N LYS A 209 10.83 -11.89 4.55
CA LYS A 209 9.81 -12.49 5.40
C LYS A 209 8.60 -12.81 4.56
N TRP A 210 8.02 -13.98 4.80
CA TRP A 210 6.74 -14.31 4.21
C TRP A 210 5.63 -13.49 4.86
N ILE A 211 4.50 -13.42 4.20
CA ILE A 211 3.23 -13.08 4.81
C ILE A 211 2.50 -14.41 5.06
N PRO A 212 2.40 -14.93 6.30
CA PRO A 212 1.97 -16.31 6.53
C PRO A 212 0.55 -16.58 6.00
N ALA A 213 -0.32 -15.58 6.11
CA ALA A 213 -1.70 -15.63 5.61
C ALA A 213 -1.80 -15.87 4.09
N MET A 214 -0.79 -15.49 3.31
CA MET A 214 -0.76 -15.71 1.85
C MET A 214 -0.56 -17.18 1.47
N ALA A 215 -0.21 -18.04 2.43
CA ALA A 215 -0.11 -19.48 2.20
C ALA A 215 -1.47 -20.19 2.16
N SER A 216 -2.51 -19.60 2.75
CA SER A 216 -3.86 -20.17 2.77
C SER A 216 -4.60 -19.82 1.48
N GLN A 217 -4.68 -20.77 0.54
CA GLN A 217 -5.42 -20.57 -0.71
C GLN A 217 -6.89 -20.18 -0.45
N ARG A 218 -7.53 -20.79 0.54
CA ARG A 218 -8.89 -20.45 0.94
C ARG A 218 -8.99 -18.99 1.36
N LEU A 219 -8.12 -18.55 2.27
CA LEU A 219 -8.13 -17.17 2.76
C LEU A 219 -7.83 -16.16 1.65
N VAL A 220 -6.86 -16.46 0.77
CA VAL A 220 -6.56 -15.62 -0.40
C VAL A 220 -7.77 -15.52 -1.34
N ASN A 221 -8.43 -16.63 -1.65
CA ASN A 221 -9.63 -16.64 -2.50
C ASN A 221 -10.78 -15.85 -1.89
N ASP A 222 -11.03 -16.03 -0.58
CA ASP A 222 -12.09 -15.33 0.15
C ASP A 222 -11.81 -13.82 0.17
N ALA A 223 -10.55 -13.43 0.40
CA ALA A 223 -10.11 -12.05 0.40
C ALA A 223 -10.22 -11.38 -0.98
N ILE A 224 -9.78 -12.06 -2.05
CA ILE A 224 -10.00 -11.59 -3.43
C ILE A 224 -11.51 -11.45 -3.68
N GLY A 225 -12.31 -12.43 -3.27
CA GLY A 225 -13.78 -12.39 -3.40
C GLY A 225 -14.38 -11.15 -2.74
N ALA A 226 -13.93 -10.78 -1.54
CA ALA A 226 -14.35 -9.59 -0.82
C ALA A 226 -14.02 -8.30 -1.59
N VAL A 227 -12.80 -8.18 -2.13
CA VAL A 227 -12.39 -7.03 -2.97
C VAL A 227 -13.26 -6.93 -4.21
N LEU A 228 -13.50 -8.04 -4.91
CA LEU A 228 -14.33 -8.08 -6.12
C LEU A 228 -15.81 -7.77 -5.83
N ASN A 229 -16.33 -8.17 -4.66
CA ASN A 229 -17.65 -7.78 -4.19
C ASN A 229 -17.75 -6.26 -3.91
N ALA A 230 -16.75 -5.68 -3.24
CA ALA A 230 -16.67 -4.24 -3.00
C ALA A 230 -16.62 -3.45 -4.32
N TRP A 231 -15.83 -3.92 -5.29
CA TRP A 231 -15.75 -3.36 -6.63
C TRP A 231 -17.11 -3.35 -7.35
N ARG A 232 -17.80 -4.50 -7.36
CA ARG A 232 -19.10 -4.70 -8.02
C ARG A 232 -20.22 -3.89 -7.35
N SER A 233 -20.21 -3.73 -6.04
CA SER A 233 -21.26 -2.99 -5.32
C SER A 233 -21.13 -1.45 -5.42
N SER A 234 -20.02 -0.98 -5.99
CA SER A 234 -19.67 0.44 -6.10
C SER A 234 -20.11 1.05 -7.43
N ASN A 235 -21.39 0.93 -7.78
CA ASN A 235 -21.93 1.34 -9.10
C ASN A 235 -22.02 2.86 -9.31
N ASN A 236 -21.90 3.65 -8.25
CA ASN A 236 -22.03 5.11 -8.31
C ASN A 236 -20.71 5.82 -8.66
N ILE A 237 -19.63 5.07 -8.93
CA ILE A 237 -18.33 5.61 -9.31
C ILE A 237 -18.28 5.73 -10.83
N ARG A 238 -17.91 6.93 -11.30
CA ARG A 238 -17.98 7.37 -12.71
C ARG A 238 -17.29 6.42 -13.71
N SER A 239 -16.18 5.82 -13.33
CA SER A 239 -15.42 4.94 -14.23
C SER A 239 -14.69 3.84 -13.48
N ALA A 240 -14.36 2.77 -14.20
CA ALA A 240 -13.49 1.71 -13.67
C ALA A 240 -12.09 2.23 -13.30
N GLY A 241 -11.58 3.25 -14.01
CA GLY A 241 -10.31 3.90 -13.68
C GLY A 241 -10.36 4.60 -12.31
N ASP A 242 -11.46 5.28 -12.00
CA ASP A 242 -11.65 5.91 -10.68
C ASP A 242 -11.79 4.84 -9.57
N LYS A 243 -12.45 3.70 -9.86
CA LYS A 243 -12.48 2.56 -8.94
C LYS A 243 -11.08 1.98 -8.69
N MET A 244 -10.29 1.81 -9.75
CA MET A 244 -8.92 1.30 -9.64
C MET A 244 -8.02 2.27 -8.88
N PHE A 245 -8.19 3.57 -9.08
CA PHE A 245 -7.48 4.59 -8.32
C PHE A 245 -7.77 4.45 -6.82
N VAL A 246 -9.05 4.38 -6.43
CA VAL A 246 -9.45 4.18 -5.02
C VAL A 246 -8.89 2.87 -4.45
N LEU A 247 -8.92 1.78 -5.24
CA LEU A 247 -8.35 0.49 -4.84
C LEU A 247 -6.84 0.59 -4.58
N CYS A 248 -6.10 1.20 -5.50
CA CYS A 248 -4.65 1.37 -5.40
C CYS A 248 -4.26 2.27 -4.23
N LEU A 249 -4.94 3.42 -4.07
CA LEU A 249 -4.73 4.34 -2.96
C LEU A 249 -5.00 3.66 -1.61
N THR A 250 -6.14 2.95 -1.51
CA THR A 250 -6.50 2.20 -0.31
C THR A 250 -5.41 1.17 0.01
N GLY A 251 -5.02 0.36 -0.97
CA GLY A 251 -4.00 -0.67 -0.78
C GLY A 251 -2.65 -0.11 -0.35
N ALA A 252 -2.24 1.03 -0.91
CA ALA A 252 -0.98 1.66 -0.56
C ALA A 252 -0.98 2.12 0.92
N ALA A 253 -2.05 2.78 1.35
CA ALA A 253 -2.19 3.32 2.70
C ALA A 253 -2.41 2.23 3.78
N VAL A 254 -3.13 1.15 3.47
CA VAL A 254 -3.37 0.06 4.43
C VAL A 254 -2.18 -0.91 4.58
N SER A 255 -1.17 -0.80 3.72
CA SER A 255 0.08 -1.55 3.87
C SER A 255 0.74 -1.18 5.20
N ALA A 256 1.09 -2.20 5.98
CA ALA A 256 1.71 -2.01 7.29
C ALA A 256 2.98 -1.15 7.25
N ASP A 257 3.74 -1.27 6.15
CA ASP A 257 4.86 -0.39 5.81
C ASP A 257 5.23 -0.59 4.32
N LEU A 258 4.94 0.41 3.47
CA LEU A 258 5.24 0.34 2.04
C LEU A 258 6.72 0.11 1.75
N TRP A 259 7.62 0.62 2.59
CA TRP A 259 9.06 0.48 2.41
C TRP A 259 9.52 -0.98 2.46
N TYR A 260 8.76 -1.85 3.11
CA TYR A 260 9.05 -3.27 3.18
C TYR A 260 8.25 -4.12 2.18
N HIS A 261 7.41 -3.52 1.33
CA HIS A 261 6.37 -4.25 0.60
C HIS A 261 6.41 -4.02 -0.92
N PRO A 262 7.30 -4.73 -1.65
CA PRO A 262 7.57 -4.49 -3.08
C PRO A 262 6.32 -4.52 -3.96
N SER A 263 5.47 -5.56 -3.83
CA SER A 263 4.27 -5.68 -4.65
C SER A 263 3.26 -4.56 -4.40
N ALA A 264 3.15 -4.08 -3.15
CA ALA A 264 2.31 -2.91 -2.87
C ALA A 264 2.90 -1.63 -3.47
N VAL A 265 4.21 -1.43 -3.41
CA VAL A 265 4.82 -0.25 -4.04
C VAL A 265 4.62 -0.29 -5.57
N LYS A 266 4.86 -1.44 -6.22
CA LYS A 266 4.72 -1.60 -7.68
C LYS A 266 3.28 -1.48 -8.16
N HIS A 267 2.38 -2.26 -7.57
CA HIS A 267 1.03 -2.45 -8.10
C HIS A 267 -0.03 -1.59 -7.42
N LEU A 268 0.31 -0.90 -6.32
CA LEU A 268 -0.62 0.00 -5.62
C LEU A 268 -0.09 1.43 -5.61
N LEU A 269 1.06 1.71 -4.99
CA LEU A 269 1.57 3.08 -4.86
C LEU A 269 1.87 3.69 -6.24
N ARG A 270 2.80 3.08 -6.99
CA ARG A 270 3.20 3.53 -8.33
C ARG A 270 2.00 3.57 -9.29
N ARG A 271 1.11 2.58 -9.21
CA ARG A 271 -0.09 2.55 -10.04
C ARG A 271 -1.09 3.66 -9.70
N ALA A 272 -1.24 4.01 -8.41
CA ALA A 272 -2.06 5.14 -7.99
C ALA A 272 -1.50 6.46 -8.53
N VAL A 273 -0.17 6.63 -8.56
CA VAL A 273 0.49 7.80 -9.18
C VAL A 273 0.14 7.89 -10.66
N GLU A 274 0.33 6.82 -11.43
CA GLU A 274 -0.01 6.79 -12.87
C GLU A 274 -1.47 7.16 -13.13
N LEU A 275 -2.39 6.63 -12.30
CA LEU A 275 -3.82 6.92 -12.39
C LEU A 275 -4.15 8.35 -11.99
N ALA A 276 -3.54 8.88 -10.93
CA ALA A 276 -3.73 10.27 -10.54
C ALA A 276 -3.28 11.24 -11.63
N ARG A 277 -2.09 10.99 -12.20
CA ARG A 277 -1.52 11.79 -13.28
C ARG A 277 -2.41 11.75 -14.53
N SER A 278 -2.71 10.56 -15.03
CA SER A 278 -3.47 10.38 -16.27
C SER A 278 -4.94 10.81 -16.17
N ARG A 279 -5.56 10.71 -14.99
CA ARG A 279 -7.01 10.98 -14.83
C ARG A 279 -7.33 12.36 -14.26
N TYR A 280 -6.43 12.91 -13.45
CA TYR A 280 -6.66 14.15 -12.72
C TYR A 280 -5.61 15.22 -13.00
N GLY A 281 -4.64 14.97 -13.89
CA GLY A 281 -3.57 15.93 -14.19
C GLY A 281 -2.66 16.20 -13.00
N ALA A 282 -2.54 15.24 -12.09
CA ALA A 282 -1.76 15.40 -10.87
C ALA A 282 -0.26 15.53 -11.14
N SER A 283 0.41 16.33 -10.31
CA SER A 283 1.87 16.45 -10.23
C SER A 283 2.32 16.10 -8.82
N PHE A 284 3.53 15.58 -8.69
CA PHE A 284 4.07 15.08 -7.43
C PHE A 284 5.31 15.87 -7.02
N SER A 285 5.56 15.97 -5.72
CA SER A 285 6.64 16.80 -5.19
C SER A 285 8.03 16.24 -5.48
N LEU A 286 8.11 14.93 -5.77
CA LEU A 286 9.31 14.25 -6.27
C LEU A 286 9.48 14.34 -7.80
N ASP A 287 8.56 14.95 -8.54
CA ASP A 287 8.74 15.17 -9.98
C ASP A 287 9.87 16.17 -10.21
N GLY A 288 10.81 15.80 -11.09
CA GLY A 288 11.89 16.66 -11.55
C GLY A 288 11.70 17.08 -13.01
N PRO A 289 12.57 17.96 -13.55
CA PRO A 289 12.49 18.44 -14.93
C PRO A 289 12.50 17.34 -16.00
N SER A 290 13.12 16.19 -15.69
CA SER A 290 13.33 15.08 -16.62
C SER A 290 13.05 13.71 -16.02
N THR A 291 12.46 13.65 -14.83
CA THR A 291 12.27 12.40 -14.09
C THR A 291 10.98 12.46 -13.30
N MET A 292 10.10 11.49 -13.48
CA MET A 292 8.85 11.42 -12.74
C MET A 292 9.01 10.53 -11.50
N VAL A 293 8.15 10.71 -10.50
CA VAL A 293 8.18 9.87 -9.28
C VAL A 293 8.05 8.37 -9.57
N GLU A 294 7.34 7.99 -10.63
CA GLU A 294 7.26 6.61 -11.12
C GLU A 294 8.64 6.04 -11.47
N ASP A 295 9.46 6.81 -12.19
CA ASP A 295 10.83 6.44 -12.58
C ASP A 295 11.77 6.37 -11.37
N ILE A 296 11.56 7.27 -10.39
CA ILE A 296 12.29 7.27 -9.12
C ILE A 296 12.00 5.99 -8.35
N ILE A 297 10.74 5.59 -8.25
CA ILE A 297 10.32 4.34 -7.61
C ILE A 297 11.01 3.15 -8.30
N ASP A 298 10.94 3.07 -9.63
CA ASP A 298 11.56 1.98 -10.39
C ASP A 298 13.08 1.93 -10.19
N THR A 299 13.74 3.09 -10.22
CA THR A 299 15.20 3.19 -10.14
C THR A 299 15.74 2.90 -8.74
N HIS A 300 15.13 3.50 -7.71
CA HIS A 300 15.66 3.45 -6.34
C HIS A 300 15.10 2.31 -5.50
N LEU A 301 13.91 1.81 -5.82
CA LEU A 301 13.28 0.70 -5.10
C LEU A 301 13.20 -0.55 -5.98
N GLY A 302 12.74 -0.39 -7.22
CA GLY A 302 12.52 -1.50 -8.14
C GLY A 302 13.76 -2.29 -8.50
N ASN A 303 14.79 -1.61 -9.03
CA ASN A 303 16.08 -2.23 -9.39
C ASN A 303 16.73 -2.96 -8.19
N GLU A 304 16.53 -2.43 -7.00
CA GLU A 304 17.04 -3.01 -5.75
C GLU A 304 16.35 -4.31 -5.39
N TRP A 305 15.02 -4.32 -5.49
CA TRP A 305 14.23 -5.52 -5.25
C TRP A 305 14.37 -6.54 -6.38
N GLN A 306 14.62 -6.14 -7.64
CA GLN A 306 14.93 -7.06 -8.74
C GLN A 306 16.31 -7.70 -8.60
N SER A 307 17.35 -6.92 -8.31
CA SER A 307 18.73 -7.43 -8.19
C SER A 307 18.94 -8.37 -6.99
N THR A 308 17.94 -8.50 -6.13
CA THR A 308 17.95 -9.43 -5.00
C THR A 308 17.50 -10.82 -5.48
N ASN A 309 18.46 -11.72 -5.74
CA ASN A 309 18.18 -13.15 -5.89
C ASN A 309 17.66 -13.71 -4.55
N VAL A 310 16.38 -14.06 -4.49
CA VAL A 310 15.76 -14.51 -3.25
C VAL A 310 15.80 -16.03 -3.15
N LYS A 311 16.48 -16.53 -2.12
CA LYS A 311 16.43 -17.94 -1.72
C LYS A 311 15.99 -18.04 -0.25
N SER A 312 15.05 -18.93 0.07
CA SER A 312 14.70 -19.31 1.45
C SER A 312 14.87 -20.81 1.60
N ASN A 313 15.67 -21.26 2.57
CA ASN A 313 15.99 -22.67 2.77
C ASN A 313 16.41 -23.41 1.49
N GLY A 314 17.18 -22.74 0.62
CA GLY A 314 17.65 -23.29 -0.66
C GLY A 314 16.64 -23.20 -1.82
N VAL A 315 15.38 -22.82 -1.56
CA VAL A 315 14.34 -22.66 -2.59
C VAL A 315 14.39 -21.25 -3.18
N TYR A 316 14.48 -21.14 -4.50
CA TYR A 316 14.37 -19.86 -5.21
C TYR A 316 12.93 -19.35 -5.17
N LEU A 317 12.74 -18.12 -4.68
CA LEU A 317 11.42 -17.54 -4.44
C LEU A 317 11.04 -16.47 -5.48
N GLY A 318 11.83 -16.32 -6.54
CA GLY A 318 11.65 -15.30 -7.57
C GLY A 318 12.20 -13.93 -7.17
N HIS A 319 11.83 -12.93 -7.96
CA HIS A 319 12.19 -11.54 -7.74
C HIS A 319 10.97 -10.78 -7.18
N PRO A 320 11.06 -10.14 -6.00
CA PRO A 320 9.95 -9.45 -5.35
C PRO A 320 9.31 -8.32 -6.18
N TRP A 321 10.04 -7.82 -7.19
CA TRP A 321 9.61 -6.73 -8.07
C TRP A 321 9.23 -7.18 -9.48
N VAL A 322 9.25 -8.48 -9.79
CA VAL A 322 8.82 -9.00 -11.10
C VAL A 322 7.31 -9.16 -11.13
#